data_AF-A0A7Z8NSL1-F1
#
_entry.id   AF-A0A7Z8NSL1-F1
#
_cell.length_a   1.000
_cell.length_b   1.000
_cell.length_c   1.000
_cell.angle_alpha   90.00
_cell.angle_beta   90.00
_cell.angle_gamma   90.00
#
_symmetry.space_group_name_H-M   'P 1'
#
loop_
_entity.id
_entity.type
_entity.pdbx_description
1 polymer ?
#
loop_
_entity_poly.entity_id
_entity_poly.type
_entity_poly.pdbx_seq_one_letter_code
_entity_poly.pdbx_strand_id
1 'polypeptide(L)'
;MRDFDRTAEPAGAAAPAPTAPGAPRRFVVQRHRARRLHYDVRFEVDGVLVSWAVPRGPTLDPDARRMAVHVEDHPLEYEDFEGVIPAGEYGGGDVIVWDRGTWEPHGTDDPAATIAAGELHADVHGEKLRGRLVLVRRGEPGADGKEQWILVHKHDEHAVKGWDAEDHPRSVLSGRTNDEVKADPDRLWRSDLPAAQASVDLRAPEVDPPSDDELAALDELGPDGGTWDVHGRRLKVTNLDKVLFPARDGEEPVTKRELLRYAARVAPVVLPYLRGRALNMHRFPQGAGTAGFWHKELPTHAPDWLPRWDNPEADEDDSRTYLVVDEPAALIWAANFGALEWHAWTSRTDAPRSPTYALVDLDPGPSTAWDDVLLLARLHRDAFEHLGVRAVPKVTGQRGIQIWIPIATGPSFDDTRAWVERVSRTVGAVVPDLVSWKWEVKARGGQARLDYTQNAINKTLVAPYSPRARAGAPVSAPITW
;
A
#
# COMPACT_ATOMS: atom_id res chain seq x y z
N MET A 1 29.10 13.94 4.67
CA MET A 1 30.12 12.89 4.72
C MET A 1 29.55 11.79 5.60
N ARG A 2 29.32 10.59 5.06
CA ARG A 2 28.82 9.45 5.86
C ARG A 2 29.91 9.01 6.84
N ASP A 3 29.49 8.64 8.04
CA ASP A 3 30.31 8.08 9.10
C ASP A 3 30.22 6.54 8.97
N PHE A 4 31.35 5.89 8.71
CA PHE A 4 31.43 4.46 8.42
C PHE A 4 31.42 3.59 9.69
N ASP A 5 31.33 4.17 10.89
CA ASP A 5 31.34 3.42 12.17
C ASP A 5 29.94 2.99 12.67
N ARG A 6 28.86 3.18 11.88
CA ARG A 6 27.47 2.92 12.32
C ARG A 6 26.63 1.95 11.48
N THR A 7 27.25 1.15 10.63
CA THR A 7 26.57 0.01 9.98
C THR A 7 27.50 -1.20 9.96
N ALA A 8 27.11 -2.25 10.69
CA ALA A 8 27.71 -3.57 10.54
C ALA A 8 27.25 -4.15 9.20
N GLU A 9 27.93 -3.78 8.13
CA GLU A 9 27.89 -4.61 6.91
C GLU A 9 28.64 -5.92 7.20
N PRO A 10 28.11 -7.07 6.78
CA PRO A 10 28.82 -8.33 6.89
C PRO A 10 30.13 -8.25 6.09
N ALA A 11 31.20 -8.81 6.63
CA ALA A 11 32.43 -9.07 5.88
C ALA A 11 32.03 -9.77 4.56
N GLY A 12 32.39 -9.14 3.44
CA GLY A 12 31.86 -9.48 2.12
C GLY A 12 31.83 -10.99 1.85
N ALA A 13 30.66 -11.49 1.49
CA ALA A 13 30.62 -12.50 0.44
C ALA A 13 31.27 -11.88 -0.80
N ALA A 14 32.11 -12.66 -1.48
CA ALA A 14 33.04 -12.26 -2.54
C ALA A 14 32.53 -11.11 -3.43
N ALA A 15 33.46 -10.20 -3.79
CA ALA A 15 33.23 -9.22 -4.85
C ALA A 15 32.50 -9.89 -6.03
N PRO A 16 31.42 -9.29 -6.54
CA PRO A 16 30.69 -9.87 -7.66
C PRO A 16 31.67 -10.19 -8.80
N ALA A 17 31.50 -11.37 -9.39
CA ALA A 17 32.37 -11.82 -10.47
C ALA A 17 32.34 -10.77 -11.61
N PRO A 18 33.48 -10.44 -12.23
CA PRO A 18 33.51 -9.52 -13.34
C PRO A 18 32.56 -9.99 -14.44
N THR A 19 31.73 -9.07 -14.94
CA THR A 19 30.82 -9.32 -16.06
C THR A 19 31.60 -9.97 -17.21
N ALA A 20 31.14 -11.13 -17.68
CA ALA A 20 31.82 -11.84 -18.76
C ALA A 20 31.98 -10.93 -19.99
N PRO A 21 33.11 -10.99 -20.72
CA PRO A 21 33.30 -10.19 -21.94
C PRO A 21 32.13 -10.42 -22.92
N GLY A 22 31.42 -9.35 -23.27
CA GLY A 22 30.28 -9.39 -24.19
C GLY A 22 28.89 -9.64 -23.55
N ALA A 23 28.78 -9.73 -22.22
CA ALA A 23 27.48 -9.71 -21.56
C ALA A 23 26.84 -8.30 -21.67
N PRO A 24 25.54 -8.20 -21.97
CA PRO A 24 24.87 -6.90 -22.06
C PRO A 24 24.89 -6.21 -20.69
N ARG A 25 25.50 -5.02 -20.64
CA ARG A 25 25.54 -4.19 -19.43
C ARG A 25 24.27 -3.36 -19.34
N ARG A 26 23.72 -3.18 -18.15
CA ARG A 26 22.49 -2.41 -17.95
C ARG A 26 22.78 -0.93 -17.75
N PHE A 27 21.88 -0.08 -18.21
CA PHE A 27 21.86 1.32 -17.83
C PHE A 27 20.43 1.70 -17.43
N VAL A 28 20.34 2.69 -16.56
CA VAL A 28 19.08 3.23 -16.08
C VAL A 28 19.22 4.73 -15.92
N VAL A 29 18.11 5.42 -16.19
CA VAL A 29 17.96 6.83 -15.88
C VAL A 29 16.77 6.99 -14.96
N GLN A 30 17.00 7.51 -13.76
CA GLN A 30 15.95 7.80 -12.80
C GLN A 30 15.65 9.29 -12.77
N ARG A 31 14.38 9.67 -12.91
CA ARG A 31 13.95 11.06 -12.73
C ARG A 31 13.60 11.28 -11.26
N HIS A 32 14.39 12.12 -10.61
CA HIS A 32 14.41 12.26 -9.17
C HIS A 32 14.11 13.70 -8.74
N ARG A 33 12.98 13.88 -8.04
CA ARG A 33 12.62 15.16 -7.41
C ARG A 33 12.98 15.16 -5.93
N ALA A 34 14.27 15.39 -5.68
CA ALA A 34 14.80 15.67 -4.34
C ALA A 34 14.59 17.15 -3.99
N ARG A 35 15.59 17.81 -3.36
CA ARG A 35 15.60 19.27 -3.17
C ARG A 35 15.46 20.05 -4.49
N ARG A 36 15.95 19.47 -5.60
CA ARG A 36 15.78 19.95 -6.97
C ARG A 36 15.60 18.74 -7.87
N LEU A 37 14.86 18.93 -8.96
CA LEU A 37 14.77 17.95 -10.02
C LEU A 37 16.16 17.70 -10.64
N HIS A 38 16.48 16.43 -10.83
CA HIS A 38 17.61 15.96 -11.60
C HIS A 38 17.32 14.57 -12.14
N TYR A 39 18.19 14.11 -13.03
CA TYR A 39 18.14 12.78 -13.61
C TYR A 39 19.40 12.04 -13.22
N ASP A 40 19.28 10.95 -12.49
CA ASP A 40 20.40 10.08 -12.17
C ASP A 40 20.63 9.13 -13.36
N VAL A 41 21.66 9.40 -14.16
CA VAL A 41 22.10 8.56 -15.28
C VAL A 41 23.12 7.57 -14.74
N ARG A 42 22.84 6.28 -14.88
CA ARG A 42 23.60 5.22 -14.22
C ARG A 42 23.96 4.10 -15.19
N PHE A 43 25.19 3.61 -15.08
CA PHE A 43 25.71 2.53 -15.92
C PHE A 43 26.25 1.41 -15.03
N GLU A 44 25.87 0.16 -15.34
CA GLU A 44 26.44 -1.03 -14.71
C GLU A 44 27.91 -1.19 -15.11
N VAL A 45 28.81 -1.04 -14.13
CA VAL A 45 30.25 -1.23 -14.26
C VAL A 45 30.73 -2.01 -13.04
N ASP A 46 31.44 -3.12 -13.25
CA ASP A 46 32.01 -3.98 -12.20
C ASP A 46 31.05 -4.33 -11.05
N GLY A 47 29.78 -4.61 -11.40
CA GLY A 47 28.76 -5.06 -10.46
C GLY A 47 28.09 -3.96 -9.63
N VAL A 48 28.34 -2.68 -9.95
CA VAL A 48 27.67 -1.52 -9.33
C VAL A 48 27.12 -0.56 -10.39
N LEU A 49 26.19 0.30 -9.99
CA LEU A 49 25.67 1.38 -10.81
C LEU A 49 26.51 2.65 -10.60
N VAL A 50 27.45 2.91 -11.51
CA VAL A 50 28.23 4.16 -11.53
C VAL A 50 27.35 5.30 -12.04
N SER A 51 27.31 6.41 -11.31
CA SER A 51 26.14 7.28 -11.31
C SER A 51 26.45 8.77 -11.44
N TRP A 52 25.69 9.47 -12.29
CA TRP A 52 25.78 10.91 -12.48
C TRP A 52 24.42 11.59 -12.33
N ALA A 53 24.34 12.60 -11.47
CA ALA A 53 23.19 13.49 -11.39
C ALA A 53 23.26 14.55 -12.51
N VAL A 54 22.25 14.61 -13.36
CA VAL A 54 22.14 15.51 -14.52
C VAL A 54 20.92 16.44 -14.33
N PRO A 55 21.11 17.69 -13.85
CA PRO A 55 19.99 18.55 -13.45
C PRO A 55 19.00 18.92 -14.56
N ARG A 56 19.48 19.00 -15.81
CA ARG A 56 18.65 19.29 -17.00
C ARG A 56 18.35 18.05 -17.85
N GLY A 57 18.51 16.86 -17.26
CA GLY A 57 18.32 15.58 -17.92
C GLY A 57 19.41 15.23 -18.94
N PRO A 58 19.50 13.93 -19.31
CA PRO A 58 20.21 13.52 -20.52
C PRO A 58 19.54 14.15 -21.76
N THR A 59 20.15 14.02 -22.94
CA THR A 59 19.61 14.62 -24.16
C THR A 59 19.98 13.80 -25.38
N LEU A 60 19.14 13.81 -26.42
CA LEU A 60 19.48 13.34 -27.77
C LEU A 60 19.92 14.48 -28.70
N ASP A 61 19.89 15.73 -28.23
CA ASP A 61 20.39 16.87 -29.01
C ASP A 61 21.92 16.90 -28.98
N PRO A 62 22.60 16.66 -30.12
CA PRO A 62 24.05 16.56 -30.14
C PRO A 62 24.75 17.93 -30.00
N ASP A 63 24.01 19.04 -30.13
CA ASP A 63 24.54 20.38 -29.93
C ASP A 63 24.42 20.83 -28.45
N ALA A 64 23.66 20.09 -27.63
CA ALA A 64 23.44 20.39 -26.22
C ALA A 64 24.55 19.81 -25.33
N ARG A 65 25.02 20.61 -24.37
CA ARG A 65 25.99 20.20 -23.34
C ARG A 65 25.32 20.19 -21.97
N ARG A 66 25.13 19.01 -21.39
CA ARG A 66 24.45 18.83 -20.09
C ARG A 66 25.51 18.70 -18.99
N MET A 67 25.39 19.51 -17.94
CA MET A 67 26.23 19.34 -16.75
C MET A 67 25.81 18.05 -16.04
N ALA A 68 26.80 17.26 -15.67
CA ALA A 68 26.65 16.02 -14.90
C ALA A 68 27.55 16.10 -13.67
N VAL A 69 27.11 15.56 -12.54
CA VAL A 69 27.89 15.52 -11.30
C VAL A 69 27.99 14.08 -10.88
N HIS A 70 29.20 13.57 -10.74
CA HIS A 70 29.41 12.20 -10.26
C HIS A 70 28.90 12.09 -8.81
N VAL A 71 28.07 11.08 -8.54
CA VAL A 71 27.48 10.80 -7.22
C VAL A 71 27.90 9.42 -6.75
N GLU A 72 27.58 9.07 -5.49
CA GLU A 72 27.91 7.75 -4.94
C GLU A 72 27.36 6.63 -5.84
N ASP A 73 28.10 5.54 -5.98
CA ASP A 73 27.66 4.35 -6.70
C ASP A 73 26.47 3.70 -5.99
N HIS A 74 25.61 3.04 -6.74
CA HIS A 74 24.41 2.40 -6.19
C HIS A 74 24.43 0.89 -6.44
N PRO A 75 23.80 0.08 -5.56
CA PRO A 75 23.62 -1.34 -5.79
C PRO A 75 22.73 -1.58 -7.02
N LEU A 76 22.92 -2.72 -7.70
CA LEU A 76 22.19 -3.06 -8.92
C LEU A 76 20.67 -3.16 -8.68
N GLU A 77 20.26 -3.55 -7.48
CA GLU A 77 18.85 -3.64 -7.06
C GLU A 77 18.14 -2.28 -7.10
N TYR A 78 18.89 -1.18 -7.13
CA TYR A 78 18.33 0.18 -7.22
C TYR A 78 17.83 0.52 -8.64
N GLU A 79 18.22 -0.26 -9.66
CA GLU A 79 17.83 -0.03 -11.06
C GLU A 79 16.31 0.03 -11.24
N ASP A 80 15.59 -0.88 -10.61
CA ASP A 80 14.14 -1.01 -10.74
C ASP A 80 13.37 -0.22 -9.66
N PHE A 81 14.05 0.64 -8.90
CA PHE A 81 13.40 1.41 -7.84
C PHE A 81 12.58 2.58 -8.41
N GLU A 82 11.27 2.51 -8.14
CA GLU A 82 10.30 3.59 -8.31
C GLU A 82 9.48 3.72 -7.03
N GLY A 83 9.39 4.93 -6.49
CA GLY A 83 8.73 5.15 -5.21
C GLY A 83 9.13 6.46 -4.54
N VAL A 84 9.00 6.47 -3.21
CA VAL A 84 9.37 7.62 -2.38
C VAL A 84 10.54 7.25 -1.49
N ILE A 85 11.47 8.19 -1.33
CA ILE A 85 12.55 8.15 -0.36
C ILE A 85 12.19 9.14 0.76
N PRO A 86 12.10 8.71 2.04
CA PRO A 86 11.68 9.57 3.13
C PRO A 86 12.52 10.86 3.26
N ALA A 87 11.87 11.93 3.72
CA ALA A 87 12.58 13.17 3.99
C ALA A 87 13.62 12.97 5.11
N GLY A 88 14.83 13.51 4.91
CA GLY A 88 15.95 13.35 5.85
C GLY A 88 16.84 12.14 5.55
N GLU A 89 16.38 11.20 4.72
CA GLU A 89 17.24 10.18 4.16
C GLU A 89 18.09 10.72 3.00
N TYR A 90 19.16 9.98 2.68
CA TYR A 90 20.01 10.31 1.54
C TYR A 90 19.19 10.19 0.25
N GLY A 91 19.13 11.28 -0.51
CA GLY A 91 18.28 11.33 -1.71
C GLY A 91 16.78 11.45 -1.41
N GLY A 92 16.36 11.96 -0.24
CA GLY A 92 14.93 12.16 0.04
C GLY A 92 14.18 12.91 -1.07
N GLY A 93 13.07 12.34 -1.55
CA GLY A 93 12.37 12.77 -2.75
C GLY A 93 11.53 11.66 -3.38
N ASP A 94 10.86 11.98 -4.48
CA ASP A 94 10.17 10.97 -5.31
C ASP A 94 11.02 10.60 -6.53
N VAL A 95 10.99 9.32 -6.90
CA VAL A 95 11.84 8.73 -7.94
C VAL A 95 10.97 7.89 -8.86
N ILE A 96 11.19 8.03 -10.17
CA ILE A 96 10.65 7.13 -11.19
C ILE A 96 11.77 6.59 -12.07
N VAL A 97 11.59 5.38 -12.62
CA VAL A 97 12.48 4.83 -13.64
C VAL A 97 12.12 5.48 -14.98
N TRP A 98 12.83 6.55 -15.33
CA TRP A 98 12.52 7.39 -16.48
C TRP A 98 12.96 6.74 -17.81
N ASP A 99 14.05 6.00 -17.83
CA ASP A 99 14.47 5.17 -18.96
C ASP A 99 15.32 4.00 -18.46
N ARG A 100 15.38 2.93 -19.23
CA ARG A 100 16.21 1.75 -18.95
C ARG A 100 16.56 1.03 -20.23
N GLY A 101 17.65 0.26 -20.19
CA GLY A 101 18.02 -0.61 -21.30
C GLY A 101 19.40 -1.19 -21.11
N THR A 102 20.05 -1.50 -22.23
CA THR A 102 21.43 -2.00 -22.24
C THR A 102 22.38 -0.96 -22.82
N TRP A 103 23.67 -1.10 -22.53
CA TRP A 103 24.72 -0.27 -23.12
C TRP A 103 25.99 -1.06 -23.40
N GLU A 104 26.79 -0.54 -24.32
CA GLU A 104 28.10 -1.06 -24.69
C GLU A 104 29.17 0.05 -24.58
N PRO A 105 30.35 -0.25 -24.00
CA PRO A 105 31.45 0.70 -24.00
C PRO A 105 32.01 0.87 -25.40
N HIS A 106 32.19 2.11 -25.83
CA HIS A 106 32.75 2.40 -27.15
C HIS A 106 34.27 2.57 -27.07
N GLY A 107 35.01 1.72 -27.79
CA GLY A 107 36.45 1.84 -27.95
C GLY A 107 37.29 1.41 -26.73
N THR A 108 36.70 0.70 -25.77
CA THR A 108 37.38 0.13 -24.60
C THR A 108 36.72 -1.18 -24.16
N ASP A 109 37.53 -2.12 -23.65
CA ASP A 109 37.04 -3.33 -22.95
C ASP A 109 36.99 -3.11 -21.42
N ASP A 110 37.61 -2.05 -20.92
CA ASP A 110 37.69 -1.68 -19.50
C ASP A 110 37.07 -0.28 -19.29
N PRO A 111 35.74 -0.19 -19.15
CA PRO A 111 35.06 1.07 -18.91
C PRO A 111 35.44 1.69 -17.55
N ALA A 112 35.76 0.89 -16.53
CA ALA A 112 36.12 1.37 -15.21
C ALA A 112 37.41 2.21 -15.25
N ALA A 113 38.43 1.74 -15.96
CA ALA A 113 39.67 2.50 -16.16
C ALA A 113 39.44 3.82 -16.91
N THR A 114 38.58 3.83 -17.94
CA THR A 114 38.27 5.06 -18.69
C THR A 114 37.50 6.07 -17.84
N ILE A 115 36.54 5.61 -17.02
CA ILE A 115 35.80 6.46 -16.09
C ILE A 115 36.76 7.08 -15.07
N ALA A 116 37.68 6.29 -14.51
CA ALA A 116 38.71 6.80 -13.60
C ALA A 116 39.61 7.86 -14.28
N ALA A 117 39.94 7.67 -15.56
CA ALA A 117 40.67 8.64 -16.37
C ALA A 117 39.86 9.90 -16.71
N GLY A 118 38.54 9.89 -16.51
CA GLY A 118 37.65 11.03 -16.69
C GLY A 118 36.85 11.02 -17.98
N GLU A 119 36.65 9.85 -18.59
CA GLU A 119 35.93 9.73 -19.86
C GLU A 119 35.10 8.44 -19.93
N LEU A 120 33.89 8.53 -20.47
CA LEU A 120 33.04 7.37 -20.76
C LEU A 120 32.31 7.61 -22.08
N HIS A 121 32.40 6.67 -23.01
CA HIS A 121 31.60 6.63 -24.23
C HIS A 121 30.73 5.38 -24.16
N ALA A 122 29.42 5.58 -24.14
CA ALA A 122 28.44 4.52 -24.00
C ALA A 122 27.48 4.55 -25.18
N ASP A 123 27.46 3.46 -25.96
CA ASP A 123 26.42 3.21 -26.96
C ASP A 123 25.21 2.63 -26.21
N VAL A 124 24.13 3.42 -26.09
CA VAL A 124 22.95 3.07 -25.28
C VAL A 124 21.77 2.59 -26.13
N HIS A 125 21.03 1.63 -25.59
CA HIS A 125 19.87 1.00 -26.21
C HIS A 125 18.67 0.99 -25.25
N GLY A 126 18.16 2.18 -24.94
CA GLY A 126 17.00 2.39 -24.07
C GLY A 126 15.67 2.47 -24.80
N GLU A 127 14.62 2.72 -24.02
CA GLU A 127 13.29 3.04 -24.56
C GLU A 127 13.23 4.50 -25.04
N LYS A 128 13.82 5.43 -24.28
CA LYS A 128 13.86 6.86 -24.63
C LYS A 128 15.18 7.30 -25.22
N LEU A 129 16.30 6.81 -24.67
CA LEU A 129 17.64 7.15 -25.12
C LEU A 129 18.21 6.03 -25.98
N ARG A 130 18.58 6.37 -27.22
CA ARG A 130 19.32 5.50 -28.13
C ARG A 130 20.45 6.30 -28.76
N GLY A 131 21.58 5.64 -29.05
CA GLY A 131 22.76 6.28 -29.63
C GLY A 131 23.90 6.46 -28.64
N ARG A 132 24.91 7.26 -29.00
CA ARG A 132 26.14 7.38 -28.21
C ARG A 132 26.10 8.57 -27.25
N LEU A 133 26.08 8.26 -25.96
CA LEU A 133 26.31 9.23 -24.90
C LEU A 133 27.80 9.28 -24.54
N VAL A 134 28.31 10.49 -24.31
CA VAL A 134 29.68 10.71 -23.86
C VAL A 134 29.70 11.59 -22.62
N LEU A 135 30.38 11.11 -21.59
CA LEU A 135 30.65 11.78 -20.32
C LEU A 135 32.13 12.13 -20.26
N VAL A 136 32.45 13.40 -20.03
CA VAL A 136 33.84 13.87 -19.89
C VAL A 136 33.99 14.72 -18.62
N ARG A 137 34.95 14.37 -17.77
CA ARG A 137 35.29 15.12 -16.55
C ARG A 137 35.97 16.44 -16.90
N ARG A 138 35.60 17.52 -16.20
CA ARG A 138 36.21 18.85 -16.34
C ARG A 138 37.04 19.20 -15.12
N GLY A 139 38.30 19.54 -15.35
CA GLY A 139 39.15 20.30 -14.42
C GLY A 139 39.31 19.69 -13.03
N GLU A 140 39.69 20.53 -12.07
CA GLU A 140 39.72 20.19 -10.64
C GLU A 140 38.29 20.13 -10.07
N PRO A 141 38.05 19.34 -8.99
CA PRO A 141 36.75 19.24 -8.35
C PRO A 141 36.14 20.60 -7.98
N GLY A 142 34.81 20.69 -7.97
CA GLY A 142 34.10 21.89 -7.54
C GLY A 142 34.42 22.28 -6.10
N ALA A 143 33.98 23.47 -5.67
CA ALA A 143 34.20 23.97 -4.30
C ALA A 143 33.62 23.05 -3.20
N ASP A 144 32.72 22.13 -3.56
CA ASP A 144 32.13 21.10 -2.71
C ASP A 144 32.85 19.74 -2.78
N GLY A 145 34.00 19.68 -3.47
CA GLY A 145 34.82 18.48 -3.65
C GLY A 145 34.28 17.49 -4.69
N LYS A 146 33.20 17.83 -5.40
CA LYS A 146 32.58 16.92 -6.38
C LYS A 146 33.16 17.08 -7.77
N GLU A 147 33.37 15.95 -8.46
CA GLU A 147 33.82 15.94 -9.84
C GLU A 147 32.71 16.45 -10.77
N GLN A 148 33.02 17.45 -11.58
CA GLN A 148 32.12 17.98 -12.58
C GLN A 148 32.36 17.32 -13.93
N TRP A 149 31.29 16.85 -14.54
CA TRP A 149 31.28 16.16 -15.82
C TRP A 149 30.38 16.90 -16.81
N ILE A 150 30.60 16.65 -18.10
CA ILE A 150 29.70 17.06 -19.16
C ILE A 150 29.22 15.83 -19.89
N LEU A 151 27.89 15.70 -20.00
CA LEU A 151 27.21 14.73 -20.83
C LEU A 151 26.83 15.38 -22.17
N VAL A 152 27.17 14.70 -23.27
CA VAL A 152 26.79 15.06 -24.64
C VAL A 152 26.31 13.83 -25.40
N HIS A 153 25.38 14.03 -26.32
CA HIS A 153 25.05 13.03 -27.33
C HIS A 153 25.89 13.25 -28.58
N LYS A 154 26.26 12.19 -29.30
CA LYS A 154 27.02 12.34 -30.55
C LYS A 154 26.08 12.62 -31.72
N HIS A 155 26.64 13.20 -32.78
CA HIS A 155 25.99 13.31 -34.07
C HIS A 155 25.93 11.93 -34.74
N ASP A 156 24.91 11.15 -34.39
CA ASP A 156 24.63 9.82 -34.92
C ASP A 156 23.20 9.73 -35.49
N GLU A 157 22.75 8.52 -35.88
CA GLU A 157 21.42 8.30 -36.46
C GLU A 157 20.25 8.51 -35.51
N HIS A 158 20.51 8.58 -34.20
CA HIS A 158 19.51 8.80 -33.16
C HIS A 158 19.46 10.25 -32.67
N ALA A 159 20.30 11.13 -33.22
CA ALA A 159 20.35 12.54 -32.84
C ALA A 159 19.05 13.28 -33.16
N VAL A 160 18.51 13.99 -32.16
CA VAL A 160 17.27 14.78 -32.30
C VAL A 160 17.53 16.22 -31.82
N LYS A 161 17.56 17.17 -32.76
CA LYS A 161 17.77 18.59 -32.44
C LYS A 161 16.64 19.15 -31.58
N GLY A 162 16.99 19.87 -30.52
CA GLY A 162 16.03 20.49 -29.59
C GLY A 162 15.39 19.52 -28.60
N TRP A 163 15.86 18.27 -28.51
CA TRP A 163 15.29 17.27 -27.63
C TRP A 163 15.48 17.61 -26.14
N ASP A 164 14.40 17.49 -25.35
CA ASP A 164 14.41 17.73 -23.90
C ASP A 164 13.80 16.55 -23.13
N ALA A 165 14.40 16.20 -21.99
CA ALA A 165 13.95 15.09 -21.16
C ALA A 165 12.58 15.36 -20.51
N GLU A 166 12.24 16.63 -20.26
CA GLU A 166 10.97 17.01 -19.64
C GLU A 166 9.76 16.80 -20.56
N ASP A 167 9.95 16.66 -21.87
CA ASP A 167 8.88 16.29 -22.81
C ASP A 167 8.45 14.81 -22.64
N HIS A 168 9.18 14.03 -21.85
CA HIS A 168 8.95 12.60 -21.62
C HIS A 168 8.80 12.26 -20.11
N PRO A 169 7.85 12.84 -19.36
CA PRO A 169 7.86 12.84 -17.89
C PRO A 169 7.42 11.52 -17.22
N ARG A 170 7.04 10.50 -18.01
CA ARG A 170 6.47 9.23 -17.49
C ARG A 170 7.52 8.15 -17.32
N SER A 171 7.34 7.28 -16.34
CA SER A 171 8.14 6.08 -16.12
C SER A 171 8.00 5.11 -17.28
N VAL A 172 9.09 4.44 -17.66
CA VAL A 172 9.06 3.29 -18.58
C VAL A 172 8.65 2.00 -17.87
N LEU A 173 8.78 1.96 -16.54
CA LEU A 173 8.41 0.79 -15.75
C LEU A 173 6.89 0.75 -15.46
N SER A 174 6.31 1.86 -15.02
CA SER A 174 4.92 1.92 -14.56
C SER A 174 3.98 2.76 -15.44
N GLY A 175 4.53 3.58 -16.35
CA GLY A 175 3.76 4.61 -17.07
C GLY A 175 3.36 5.82 -16.21
N ARG A 176 3.68 5.84 -14.91
CA ARG A 176 3.32 6.92 -13.98
C ARG A 176 4.28 8.09 -14.04
N THR A 177 3.78 9.27 -13.70
CA THR A 177 4.58 10.45 -13.41
C THR A 177 5.03 10.45 -11.95
N ASN A 178 6.05 11.24 -11.64
CA ASN A 178 6.49 11.48 -10.27
C ASN A 178 5.35 11.98 -9.34
N ASP A 179 4.39 12.79 -9.83
CA ASP A 179 3.25 13.26 -9.03
C ASP A 179 2.30 12.13 -8.66
N GLU A 180 2.01 11.25 -9.63
CA GLU A 180 1.21 10.06 -9.40
C GLU A 180 1.90 9.12 -8.40
N VAL A 181 3.21 8.86 -8.54
CA VAL A 181 3.98 8.01 -7.61
C VAL A 181 4.04 8.60 -6.21
N LYS A 182 4.25 9.91 -6.07
CA LYS A 182 4.26 10.57 -4.76
C LYS A 182 2.90 10.51 -4.05
N ALA A 183 1.81 10.60 -4.81
CA ALA A 183 0.46 10.58 -4.26
C ALA A 183 0.02 9.19 -3.76
N ASP A 184 0.51 8.11 -4.39
CA ASP A 184 0.18 6.72 -4.05
C ASP A 184 1.41 5.82 -4.26
N PRO A 185 2.40 5.85 -3.35
CA PRO A 185 3.67 5.16 -3.55
C PRO A 185 3.52 3.65 -3.33
N ASP A 186 4.06 2.89 -4.27
CA ASP A 186 4.05 1.43 -4.19
C ASP A 186 5.23 0.89 -3.41
N ARG A 187 6.33 1.66 -3.37
CA ARG A 187 7.56 1.30 -2.68
C ARG A 187 8.13 2.49 -1.94
N LEU A 188 8.81 2.18 -0.84
CA LEU A 188 9.58 3.12 -0.02
C LEU A 188 11.04 2.65 -0.01
N TRP A 189 11.98 3.55 -0.31
CA TRP A 189 13.40 3.22 -0.10
C TRP A 189 13.81 3.59 1.33
N ARG A 190 14.51 2.69 2.00
CA ARG A 190 15.07 2.86 3.35
C ARG A 190 16.57 2.72 3.33
N SER A 191 17.24 3.85 3.46
CA SER A 191 18.70 3.97 3.43
C SER A 191 19.39 3.35 4.65
N ASP A 192 18.62 3.00 5.69
CA ASP A 192 19.11 2.38 6.93
C ASP A 192 19.08 0.84 6.90
N LEU A 193 18.57 0.23 5.82
CA LEU A 193 18.51 -1.21 5.63
C LEU A 193 19.58 -1.70 4.62
N PRO A 194 19.97 -2.99 4.66
CA PRO A 194 20.81 -3.57 3.61
C PRO A 194 20.19 -3.42 2.22
N ALA A 195 21.01 -3.26 1.16
CA ALA A 195 20.54 -2.99 -0.21
C ALA A 195 19.41 -3.92 -0.70
N ALA A 196 19.55 -5.23 -0.45
CA ALA A 196 18.54 -6.24 -0.82
C ALA A 196 17.18 -6.11 -0.10
N GLN A 197 17.12 -5.31 0.97
CA GLN A 197 15.93 -5.06 1.80
C GLN A 197 15.51 -3.59 1.81
N ALA A 198 16.31 -2.71 1.19
CA ALA A 198 16.11 -1.27 1.25
C ALA A 198 14.88 -0.82 0.45
N SER A 199 14.47 -1.56 -0.58
CA SER A 199 13.18 -1.34 -1.27
C SER A 199 12.05 -2.06 -0.53
N VAL A 200 11.29 -1.32 0.28
CA VAL A 200 10.13 -1.82 1.01
C VAL A 200 8.87 -1.69 0.14
N ASP A 201 8.21 -2.81 -0.17
CA ASP A 201 6.90 -2.78 -0.83
C ASP A 201 5.83 -2.28 0.15
N LEU A 202 5.11 -1.23 -0.26
CA LEU A 202 4.01 -0.64 0.48
C LEU A 202 2.67 -1.29 0.12
N ARG A 203 2.59 -2.00 -1.01
CA ARG A 203 1.41 -2.76 -1.40
C ARG A 203 1.37 -4.09 -0.65
N ALA A 204 0.17 -4.51 -0.24
CA ALA A 204 -0.02 -5.88 0.23
C ALA A 204 0.24 -6.84 -0.94
N PRO A 205 0.87 -8.01 -0.73
CA PRO A 205 1.06 -8.98 -1.79
C PRO A 205 -0.29 -9.39 -2.37
N GLU A 206 -0.37 -9.42 -3.69
CA GLU A 206 -1.57 -9.83 -4.41
C GLU A 206 -1.91 -11.27 -4.05
N VAL A 207 -3.19 -11.51 -3.80
CA VAL A 207 -3.73 -12.83 -3.48
C VAL A 207 -4.67 -13.18 -4.62
N ASP A 208 -4.41 -14.30 -5.29
CA ASP A 208 -5.28 -14.76 -6.37
C ASP A 208 -6.69 -15.09 -5.84
N PRO A 209 -7.75 -14.87 -6.64
CA PRO A 209 -9.07 -15.39 -6.30
C PRO A 209 -9.06 -16.92 -6.28
N PRO A 210 -9.99 -17.56 -5.54
CA PRO A 210 -10.09 -19.01 -5.57
C PRO A 210 -10.47 -19.49 -6.98
N SER A 211 -9.94 -20.63 -7.39
CA SER A 211 -10.29 -21.21 -8.69
C SER A 211 -11.74 -21.73 -8.70
N ASP A 212 -12.30 -21.90 -9.89
CA ASP A 212 -13.64 -22.50 -10.04
C ASP A 212 -13.67 -23.94 -9.49
N ASP A 213 -12.57 -24.69 -9.64
CA ASP A 213 -12.43 -26.05 -9.10
C ASP A 213 -12.42 -26.05 -7.57
N GLU A 214 -11.72 -25.10 -6.93
CA GLU A 214 -11.73 -24.95 -5.48
C GLU A 214 -13.15 -24.64 -4.99
N LEU A 215 -13.89 -23.78 -5.69
CA LEU A 215 -15.27 -23.45 -5.34
C LEU A 215 -16.25 -24.59 -5.62
N ALA A 216 -16.05 -25.37 -6.68
CA ALA A 216 -16.86 -26.55 -7.00
C ALA A 216 -16.66 -27.66 -5.96
N ALA A 217 -15.41 -27.85 -5.51
CA ALA A 217 -15.10 -28.80 -4.44
C ALA A 217 -15.87 -28.50 -3.14
N LEU A 218 -16.13 -27.21 -2.83
CA LEU A 218 -16.99 -26.86 -1.70
C LEU A 218 -18.44 -27.31 -1.90
N ASP A 219 -18.98 -27.24 -3.12
CA ASP A 219 -20.37 -27.61 -3.41
C ASP A 219 -20.61 -29.11 -3.35
N GLU A 220 -19.62 -29.90 -3.73
CA GLU A 220 -19.70 -31.36 -3.72
C GLU A 220 -19.72 -31.94 -2.30
N LEU A 221 -19.30 -31.18 -1.29
CA LEU A 221 -19.34 -31.63 0.10
C LEU A 221 -20.78 -31.83 0.59
N GLY A 222 -21.02 -32.90 1.35
CA GLY A 222 -22.31 -33.14 2.00
C GLY A 222 -22.69 -32.07 3.04
N PRO A 223 -23.96 -32.08 3.52
CA PRO A 223 -24.48 -31.08 4.47
C PRO A 223 -23.69 -31.00 5.78
N ASP A 224 -23.17 -32.12 6.28
CA ASP A 224 -22.38 -32.15 7.52
C ASP A 224 -20.96 -31.57 7.35
N GLY A 225 -20.56 -31.30 6.11
CA GLY A 225 -19.25 -30.78 5.72
C GLY A 225 -18.21 -31.87 5.47
N GLY A 226 -16.95 -31.47 5.48
CA GLY A 226 -15.86 -32.27 4.93
C GLY A 226 -14.53 -31.54 5.01
N THR A 227 -13.60 -31.97 4.18
CA THR A 227 -12.31 -31.31 4.01
C THR A 227 -12.36 -30.54 2.70
N TRP A 228 -11.97 -29.27 2.74
CA TRP A 228 -11.96 -28.37 1.60
C TRP A 228 -10.55 -27.82 1.39
N ASP A 229 -9.94 -28.12 0.25
CA ASP A 229 -8.66 -27.55 -0.17
C ASP A 229 -8.94 -26.24 -0.95
N VAL A 230 -8.48 -25.10 -0.41
CA VAL A 230 -8.73 -23.76 -0.98
C VAL A 230 -7.64 -22.77 -0.59
N HIS A 231 -7.23 -21.89 -1.49
CA HIS A 231 -6.16 -20.91 -1.26
C HIS A 231 -4.88 -21.57 -0.72
N GLY A 232 -4.55 -22.74 -1.26
CA GLY A 232 -3.38 -23.53 -0.85
C GLY A 232 -3.46 -24.14 0.56
N ARG A 233 -4.63 -24.11 1.23
CA ARG A 233 -4.83 -24.65 2.58
C ARG A 233 -5.92 -25.72 2.60
N ARG A 234 -5.72 -26.71 3.47
CA ARG A 234 -6.70 -27.76 3.76
C ARG A 234 -7.52 -27.41 5.00
N LEU A 235 -8.81 -27.15 4.83
CA LEU A 235 -9.72 -26.72 5.90
C LEU A 235 -10.78 -27.77 6.23
N LYS A 236 -11.00 -28.06 7.52
CA LYS A 236 -12.16 -28.83 7.97
C LYS A 236 -13.37 -27.89 8.08
N VAL A 237 -14.36 -28.09 7.24
CA VAL A 237 -15.63 -27.33 7.25
C VAL A 237 -16.77 -28.22 7.72
N THR A 238 -17.77 -27.64 8.38
CA THR A 238 -18.87 -28.40 9.01
C THR A 238 -20.20 -27.69 8.89
N ASN A 239 -21.32 -28.43 8.96
CA ASN A 239 -22.69 -27.88 8.98
C ASN A 239 -22.97 -26.92 7.82
N LEU A 240 -22.59 -27.31 6.60
CA LEU A 240 -22.59 -26.46 5.42
C LEU A 240 -23.98 -25.94 5.05
N ASP A 241 -25.01 -26.78 5.17
CA ASP A 241 -26.38 -26.39 4.79
C ASP A 241 -27.14 -25.69 5.93
N LYS A 242 -26.45 -25.41 7.05
CA LYS A 242 -27.03 -24.66 8.16
C LYS A 242 -27.32 -23.23 7.71
N VAL A 243 -28.58 -22.82 7.80
CA VAL A 243 -28.99 -21.42 7.61
C VAL A 243 -28.33 -20.54 8.68
N LEU A 244 -27.50 -19.59 8.25
CA LEU A 244 -26.86 -18.61 9.13
C LEU A 244 -27.50 -17.23 9.02
N PHE A 245 -28.09 -16.88 7.87
CA PHE A 245 -28.81 -15.63 7.71
C PHE A 245 -30.24 -15.93 7.25
N PRO A 246 -31.26 -15.45 7.98
CA PRO A 246 -32.64 -15.55 7.51
C PRO A 246 -32.83 -14.90 6.14
N ALA A 247 -33.84 -15.35 5.40
CA ALA A 247 -34.28 -14.70 4.17
C ALA A 247 -34.84 -13.29 4.44
N ARG A 248 -34.72 -12.40 3.46
CA ARG A 248 -35.61 -11.23 3.35
C ARG A 248 -36.88 -11.63 2.59
N ASP A 249 -37.86 -10.74 2.59
CA ASP A 249 -39.07 -10.93 1.80
C ASP A 249 -38.73 -11.14 0.32
N GLY A 250 -39.04 -12.32 -0.22
CA GLY A 250 -38.79 -12.70 -1.61
C GLY A 250 -37.36 -13.19 -1.93
N GLU A 251 -36.51 -13.38 -0.93
CA GLU A 251 -35.15 -13.92 -1.08
C GLU A 251 -35.03 -15.32 -0.43
N GLU A 252 -33.99 -16.08 -0.77
CA GLU A 252 -33.65 -17.33 -0.10
C GLU A 252 -32.77 -17.06 1.15
N PRO A 253 -32.82 -17.93 2.17
CA PRO A 253 -31.91 -17.82 3.32
C PRO A 253 -30.48 -18.16 2.92
N VAL A 254 -29.50 -17.55 3.60
CA VAL A 254 -28.08 -17.79 3.32
C VAL A 254 -27.51 -18.82 4.30
N THR A 255 -26.96 -19.88 3.74
CA THR A 255 -26.34 -21.00 4.44
C THR A 255 -24.89 -20.73 4.83
N LYS A 256 -24.34 -21.60 5.67
CA LYS A 256 -22.92 -21.59 6.01
C LYS A 256 -22.04 -21.82 4.78
N ARG A 257 -22.41 -22.72 3.88
CA ARG A 257 -21.71 -22.99 2.62
C ARG A 257 -21.53 -21.72 1.80
N GLU A 258 -22.60 -20.95 1.64
CA GLU A 258 -22.58 -19.71 0.88
C GLU A 258 -21.73 -18.64 1.55
N LEU A 259 -21.76 -18.54 2.89
CA LEU A 259 -20.85 -17.67 3.63
C LEU A 259 -19.38 -18.05 3.42
N LEU A 260 -19.05 -19.35 3.41
CA LEU A 260 -17.68 -19.81 3.18
C LEU A 260 -17.21 -19.52 1.75
N ARG A 261 -18.07 -19.78 0.75
CA ARG A 261 -17.82 -19.38 -0.64
C ARG A 261 -17.61 -17.87 -0.76
N TYR A 262 -18.46 -17.08 -0.12
CA TYR A 262 -18.35 -15.63 -0.10
C TYR A 262 -16.99 -15.21 0.48
N ALA A 263 -16.64 -15.71 1.67
CA ALA A 263 -15.37 -15.42 2.34
C ALA A 263 -14.16 -15.76 1.46
N ALA A 264 -14.18 -16.92 0.77
CA ALA A 264 -13.11 -17.30 -0.15
C ALA A 264 -12.99 -16.38 -1.35
N ARG A 265 -14.12 -15.98 -1.96
CA ARG A 265 -14.15 -15.08 -3.13
C ARG A 265 -13.73 -13.66 -2.80
N VAL A 266 -14.16 -13.13 -1.65
CA VAL A 266 -13.83 -11.74 -1.27
C VAL A 266 -12.48 -11.62 -0.58
N ALA A 267 -11.83 -12.73 -0.23
CA ALA A 267 -10.54 -12.72 0.47
C ALA A 267 -9.52 -11.77 -0.18
N PRO A 268 -9.25 -11.82 -1.50
CA PRO A 268 -8.28 -10.92 -2.13
C PRO A 268 -8.53 -9.43 -1.88
N VAL A 269 -9.80 -9.01 -1.89
CA VAL A 269 -10.18 -7.59 -1.77
C VAL A 269 -10.41 -7.13 -0.33
N VAL A 270 -10.72 -8.06 0.59
CA VAL A 270 -10.91 -7.74 2.01
C VAL A 270 -9.61 -7.80 2.81
N LEU A 271 -8.66 -8.66 2.42
CA LEU A 271 -7.39 -8.85 3.12
C LEU A 271 -6.60 -7.55 3.35
N PRO A 272 -6.52 -6.59 2.40
CA PRO A 272 -5.85 -5.31 2.66
C PRO A 272 -6.38 -4.54 3.87
N TYR A 273 -7.63 -4.78 4.27
CA TYR A 273 -8.26 -4.17 5.44
C TYR A 273 -8.11 -4.99 6.73
N LEU A 274 -7.68 -6.25 6.65
CA LEU A 274 -7.57 -7.17 7.79
C LEU A 274 -6.12 -7.55 8.12
N ARG A 275 -5.24 -7.57 7.12
CA ARG A 275 -3.84 -7.98 7.25
C ARG A 275 -3.10 -7.11 8.26
N GLY A 276 -2.34 -7.76 9.14
CA GLY A 276 -1.57 -7.16 10.21
C GLY A 276 -2.44 -6.55 11.30
N ARG A 277 -3.73 -6.92 11.40
CA ARG A 277 -4.67 -6.34 12.39
C ARG A 277 -5.30 -7.45 13.22
N ALA A 278 -5.35 -7.22 14.52
CA ALA A 278 -6.12 -8.07 15.42
C ALA A 278 -7.61 -8.04 15.02
N LEU A 279 -8.25 -9.21 14.99
CA LEU A 279 -9.65 -9.35 14.62
C LEU A 279 -10.52 -9.65 15.84
N ASN A 280 -11.50 -8.78 16.08
CA ASN A 280 -12.62 -9.10 16.96
C ASN A 280 -13.71 -9.79 16.13
N MET A 281 -14.11 -11.00 16.54
CA MET A 281 -15.15 -11.77 15.86
C MET A 281 -16.49 -11.56 16.56
N HIS A 282 -17.53 -11.18 15.80
CA HIS A 282 -18.91 -11.26 16.31
C HIS A 282 -19.53 -12.56 15.80
N ARG A 283 -19.72 -13.52 16.72
CA ARG A 283 -20.07 -14.89 16.37
C ARG A 283 -21.55 -15.17 16.58
N PHE A 284 -22.12 -15.89 15.61
CA PHE A 284 -23.50 -16.39 15.64
C PHE A 284 -23.52 -17.86 15.22
N PRO A 285 -23.05 -18.79 16.06
CA PRO A 285 -23.01 -20.21 15.71
C PRO A 285 -24.38 -20.80 15.35
N GLN A 286 -25.47 -20.22 15.87
CA GLN A 286 -26.86 -20.61 15.58
C GLN A 286 -27.55 -19.70 14.55
N GLY A 287 -26.80 -18.81 13.88
CA GLY A 287 -27.31 -17.89 12.87
C GLY A 287 -27.78 -16.55 13.44
N ALA A 288 -27.92 -15.57 12.53
CA ALA A 288 -28.23 -14.17 12.79
C ALA A 288 -29.63 -13.92 13.38
N GLY A 289 -30.53 -14.91 13.34
CA GLY A 289 -31.83 -14.86 14.02
C GLY A 289 -31.73 -15.06 15.54
N THR A 290 -30.55 -15.36 16.07
CA THR A 290 -30.29 -15.62 17.49
C THR A 290 -29.31 -14.60 18.08
N ALA A 291 -29.17 -14.57 19.41
CA ALA A 291 -28.20 -13.71 20.07
C ALA A 291 -26.76 -14.15 19.71
N GLY A 292 -25.98 -13.19 19.18
CA GLY A 292 -24.56 -13.35 18.96
C GLY A 292 -23.74 -13.00 20.19
N PHE A 293 -22.43 -13.25 20.12
CA PHE A 293 -21.49 -12.86 21.17
C PHE A 293 -20.13 -12.47 20.59
N TRP A 294 -19.46 -11.56 21.28
CA TRP A 294 -18.11 -11.13 20.92
C TRP A 294 -17.09 -12.17 21.35
N HIS A 295 -16.16 -12.49 20.45
CA HIS A 295 -15.09 -13.45 20.67
C HIS A 295 -13.78 -12.81 20.19
N LYS A 296 -12.94 -12.43 21.15
CA LYS A 296 -11.66 -11.75 20.93
C LYS A 296 -10.49 -12.72 21.05
N GLU A 297 -10.46 -13.46 22.15
CA GLU A 297 -9.44 -14.48 22.42
C GLU A 297 -9.47 -15.60 21.37
N LEU A 298 -8.33 -15.92 20.78
CA LEU A 298 -8.20 -17.06 19.88
C LEU A 298 -8.34 -18.35 20.71
N PRO A 299 -9.22 -19.29 20.34
CA PRO A 299 -9.43 -20.48 21.15
C PRO A 299 -8.21 -21.40 21.12
N THR A 300 -7.96 -22.13 22.20
CA THR A 300 -6.81 -23.05 22.33
C THR A 300 -6.79 -24.20 21.32
N HIS A 301 -7.94 -24.53 20.72
CA HIS A 301 -8.07 -25.53 19.66
C HIS A 301 -7.96 -24.93 18.25
N ALA A 302 -7.64 -23.64 18.12
CA ALA A 302 -7.37 -23.01 16.84
C ALA A 302 -6.17 -23.70 16.16
N PRO A 303 -6.25 -24.00 14.86
CA PRO A 303 -5.12 -24.57 14.12
C PRO A 303 -3.82 -23.76 14.26
N ASP A 304 -2.70 -24.46 14.37
CA ASP A 304 -1.39 -23.83 14.62
C ASP A 304 -0.95 -22.86 13.53
N TRP A 305 -1.37 -23.10 12.29
CA TRP A 305 -1.05 -22.27 11.14
C TRP A 305 -1.75 -20.91 11.14
N LEU A 306 -2.79 -20.70 11.96
CA LEU A 306 -3.50 -19.43 11.98
C LEU A 306 -2.57 -18.32 12.49
N PRO A 307 -2.42 -17.22 11.71
CA PRO A 307 -1.69 -16.05 12.18
C PRO A 307 -2.39 -15.49 13.42
N ARG A 308 -1.58 -15.16 14.42
CA ARG A 308 -2.06 -14.71 15.73
C ARG A 308 -1.16 -13.62 16.26
N TRP A 309 -1.72 -12.79 17.14
CA TRP A 309 -0.97 -11.74 17.81
C TRP A 309 -1.28 -11.78 19.31
N ASP A 310 -0.23 -11.88 20.11
CA ASP A 310 -0.31 -11.71 21.56
C ASP A 310 -0.22 -10.22 21.86
N ASN A 311 -1.31 -9.64 22.36
CA ASN A 311 -1.35 -8.26 22.77
C ASN A 311 -0.40 -8.03 23.95
N PRO A 312 0.70 -7.27 23.78
CA PRO A 312 1.68 -7.03 24.84
C PRO A 312 1.14 -6.13 25.96
N GLU A 313 0.04 -5.43 25.71
CA GLU A 313 -0.63 -4.54 26.66
C GLU A 313 -1.87 -5.18 27.31
N ALA A 314 -2.07 -6.50 27.16
CA ALA A 314 -3.20 -7.19 27.81
C ALA A 314 -2.97 -7.34 29.32
N ASP A 315 -3.93 -6.84 30.11
CA ASP A 315 -4.02 -7.12 31.55
C ASP A 315 -4.49 -8.57 31.80
N GLU A 316 -4.42 -9.05 33.06
CA GLU A 316 -4.75 -10.45 33.42
C GLU A 316 -6.19 -10.87 33.03
N ASP A 317 -7.14 -9.93 33.03
CA ASP A 317 -8.54 -10.18 32.70
C ASP A 317 -8.89 -9.91 31.22
N ASP A 318 -7.92 -9.41 30.43
CA ASP A 318 -8.13 -9.08 29.02
C ASP A 318 -7.84 -10.26 28.09
N SER A 319 -8.43 -10.21 26.90
CA SER A 319 -8.02 -11.12 25.83
C SER A 319 -6.57 -10.82 25.43
N ARG A 320 -5.77 -11.87 25.41
CA ARG A 320 -4.33 -11.85 25.16
C ARG A 320 -4.02 -12.20 23.71
N THR A 321 -4.58 -13.30 23.20
CA THR A 321 -4.25 -13.80 21.87
C THR A 321 -5.37 -13.46 20.90
N TYR A 322 -5.10 -12.72 19.84
CA TYR A 322 -6.08 -12.39 18.81
C TYR A 322 -5.79 -13.13 17.51
N LEU A 323 -6.84 -13.44 16.74
CA LEU A 323 -6.69 -13.83 15.34
C LEU A 323 -6.16 -12.66 14.53
N VAL A 324 -5.19 -12.91 13.65
CA VAL A 324 -4.76 -11.98 12.59
C VAL A 324 -5.08 -12.63 11.25
N VAL A 325 -5.77 -11.90 10.36
CA VAL A 325 -6.19 -12.46 9.06
C VAL A 325 -5.23 -12.01 7.97
N ASP A 326 -4.06 -12.64 7.93
CA ASP A 326 -3.00 -12.35 6.94
C ASP A 326 -3.10 -13.18 5.66
N GLU A 327 -3.90 -14.26 5.68
CA GLU A 327 -4.14 -15.14 4.54
C GLU A 327 -5.64 -15.48 4.37
N PRO A 328 -6.11 -15.78 3.15
CA PRO A 328 -7.53 -16.08 2.88
C PRO A 328 -8.10 -17.19 3.73
N ALA A 329 -7.34 -18.25 3.94
CA ALA A 329 -7.78 -19.40 4.72
C ALA A 329 -8.11 -19.04 6.16
N ALA A 330 -7.44 -18.05 6.76
CA ALA A 330 -7.75 -17.57 8.10
C ALA A 330 -9.13 -16.87 8.15
N LEU A 331 -9.52 -16.15 7.09
CA LEU A 331 -10.85 -15.56 6.98
C LEU A 331 -11.93 -16.63 6.84
N ILE A 332 -11.69 -17.63 5.98
CA ILE A 332 -12.60 -18.76 5.78
C ILE A 332 -12.74 -19.55 7.09
N TRP A 333 -11.66 -19.74 7.83
CA TRP A 333 -11.69 -20.36 9.15
C TRP A 333 -12.55 -19.56 10.13
N ALA A 334 -12.40 -18.23 10.20
CA ALA A 334 -13.22 -17.37 11.05
C ALA A 334 -14.71 -17.48 10.69
N ALA A 335 -15.05 -17.46 9.40
CA ALA A 335 -16.41 -17.67 8.91
C ALA A 335 -16.95 -19.06 9.29
N ASN A 336 -16.15 -20.11 9.13
CA ASN A 336 -16.50 -21.49 9.52
C ASN A 336 -16.68 -21.63 11.03
N PHE A 337 -15.93 -20.84 11.81
CA PHE A 337 -16.07 -20.72 13.26
C PHE A 337 -17.32 -19.92 13.67
N GLY A 338 -18.10 -19.42 12.71
CA GLY A 338 -19.37 -18.73 12.93
C GLY A 338 -19.22 -17.23 13.15
N ALA A 339 -18.07 -16.64 12.83
CA ALA A 339 -17.90 -15.17 12.82
C ALA A 339 -18.61 -14.59 11.59
N LEU A 340 -19.82 -14.07 11.80
CA LEU A 340 -20.59 -13.46 10.72
C LEU A 340 -20.16 -12.02 10.45
N GLU A 341 -19.67 -11.32 11.48
CA GLU A 341 -19.12 -9.97 11.35
C GLU A 341 -17.65 -9.95 11.79
N TRP A 342 -16.83 -9.24 11.03
CA TRP A 342 -15.38 -9.16 11.14
C TRP A 342 -15.03 -7.72 11.51
N HIS A 343 -14.46 -7.52 12.69
CA HIS A 343 -14.17 -6.19 13.23
C HIS A 343 -12.68 -6.07 13.49
N ALA A 344 -11.93 -5.61 12.49
CA ALA A 344 -10.50 -5.44 12.59
C ALA A 344 -10.14 -4.16 13.37
N TRP A 345 -9.00 -4.20 14.04
CA TRP A 345 -8.39 -3.00 14.59
C TRP A 345 -7.96 -2.04 13.48
N THR A 346 -8.06 -0.74 13.75
CA THR A 346 -7.70 0.32 12.81
C THR A 346 -6.21 0.67 12.85
N SER A 347 -5.49 0.19 13.88
CA SER A 347 -4.05 0.08 13.96
C SER A 347 -3.57 -1.33 13.57
N ARG A 348 -2.29 -1.44 13.21
CA ARG A 348 -1.62 -2.72 12.96
C ARG A 348 -1.03 -3.28 14.25
N THR A 349 -0.79 -4.59 14.29
CA THR A 349 -0.24 -5.33 15.44
C THR A 349 1.22 -4.96 15.75
N ASP A 350 1.96 -4.44 14.77
CA ASP A 350 3.33 -3.92 14.91
C ASP A 350 3.38 -2.50 15.51
N ALA A 351 2.28 -1.74 15.43
CA ALA A 351 2.12 -0.42 16.03
C ALA A 351 0.70 -0.21 16.60
N PRO A 352 0.31 -0.90 17.69
CA PRO A 352 -1.08 -0.96 18.15
C PRO A 352 -1.70 0.38 18.55
N ARG A 353 -0.87 1.38 18.89
CA ARG A 353 -1.29 2.74 19.28
C ARG A 353 -1.36 3.73 18.11
N SER A 354 -0.97 3.31 16.92
CA SER A 354 -0.91 4.15 15.72
C SER A 354 -1.96 3.69 14.71
N PRO A 355 -3.09 4.41 14.57
CA PRO A 355 -4.07 4.09 13.55
C PRO A 355 -3.49 4.27 12.15
N THR A 356 -4.08 3.55 11.20
CA THR A 356 -3.81 3.68 9.76
C THR A 356 -5.00 4.28 9.00
N TYR A 357 -6.10 4.53 9.72
CA TYR A 357 -7.29 5.19 9.21
C TYR A 357 -7.81 6.22 10.21
N ALA A 358 -8.27 7.36 9.70
CA ALA A 358 -9.23 8.23 10.37
C ALA A 358 -10.63 7.95 9.80
N LEU A 359 -11.66 8.00 10.65
CA LEU A 359 -12.98 7.44 10.35
C LEU A 359 -14.09 8.41 10.74
N VAL A 360 -15.00 8.69 9.82
CA VAL A 360 -16.27 9.37 10.11
C VAL A 360 -17.38 8.34 10.07
N ASP A 361 -18.09 8.12 11.17
CA ASP A 361 -19.26 7.23 11.23
C ASP A 361 -20.55 8.07 11.23
N LEU A 362 -21.31 7.99 10.13
CA LEU A 362 -22.58 8.67 9.95
C LEU A 362 -23.70 7.74 10.44
N ASP A 363 -24.12 7.93 11.69
CA ASP A 363 -25.12 7.09 12.36
C ASP A 363 -26.50 7.78 12.35
N PRO A 364 -27.44 7.36 11.48
CA PRO A 364 -28.76 7.98 11.39
C PRO A 364 -29.61 7.68 12.62
N GLY A 365 -30.25 8.72 13.16
CA GLY A 365 -31.25 8.55 14.20
C GLY A 365 -32.58 7.99 13.65
N PRO A 366 -33.53 7.63 14.53
CA PRO A 366 -34.83 7.09 14.14
C PRO A 366 -35.61 7.91 13.11
N SER A 367 -35.47 9.24 13.08
CA SER A 367 -36.17 10.13 12.14
C SER A 367 -35.29 10.63 10.98
N THR A 368 -34.03 10.20 10.92
CA THR A 368 -33.11 10.60 9.83
C THR A 368 -33.47 9.82 8.57
N ALA A 369 -33.85 10.53 7.49
CA ALA A 369 -34.12 9.91 6.20
C ALA A 369 -32.81 9.51 5.51
N TRP A 370 -32.88 8.57 4.56
CA TRP A 370 -31.69 8.15 3.81
C TRP A 370 -31.07 9.30 3.01
N ASP A 371 -31.89 10.18 2.43
CA ASP A 371 -31.43 11.36 1.71
C ASP A 371 -30.64 12.32 2.60
N ASP A 372 -30.97 12.42 3.89
CA ASP A 372 -30.22 13.21 4.87
C ASP A 372 -28.83 12.59 5.13
N VAL A 373 -28.73 11.26 5.19
CA VAL A 373 -27.45 10.56 5.33
C VAL A 373 -26.57 10.80 4.10
N LEU A 374 -27.15 10.76 2.89
CA LEU A 374 -26.44 11.07 1.65
C LEU A 374 -26.00 12.54 1.59
N LEU A 375 -26.83 13.47 2.05
CA LEU A 375 -26.46 14.88 2.18
C LEU A 375 -25.26 15.05 3.10
N LEU A 376 -25.29 14.43 4.29
CA LEU A 376 -24.16 14.45 5.22
C LEU A 376 -22.90 13.87 4.60
N ALA A 377 -22.99 12.73 3.88
CA ALA A 377 -21.85 12.13 3.20
C ALA A 377 -21.25 13.06 2.14
N ARG A 378 -22.08 13.70 1.30
CA ARG A 378 -21.63 14.65 0.27
C ARG A 378 -20.99 15.91 0.85
N LEU A 379 -21.52 16.44 1.97
CA LEU A 379 -20.89 17.56 2.67
C LEU A 379 -19.49 17.19 3.19
N HIS A 380 -19.30 15.96 3.67
CA HIS A 380 -17.97 15.48 4.05
C HIS A 380 -17.05 15.32 2.83
N ARG A 381 -17.55 14.79 1.70
CA ARG A 381 -16.78 14.73 0.45
C ARG A 381 -16.25 16.10 0.06
N ASP A 382 -17.12 17.10 -0.02
CA ASP A 382 -16.75 18.46 -0.43
C ASP A 382 -15.73 19.08 0.56
N ALA A 383 -15.86 18.79 1.86
CA ALA A 383 -14.88 19.19 2.86
C ALA A 383 -13.51 18.50 2.66
N PHE A 384 -13.49 17.20 2.37
CA PHE A 384 -12.24 16.47 2.13
C PHE A 384 -11.57 16.87 0.81
N GLU A 385 -12.35 17.10 -0.25
CA GLU A 385 -11.85 17.65 -1.52
C GLU A 385 -11.20 19.02 -1.31
N HIS A 386 -11.83 19.91 -0.53
CA HIS A 386 -11.26 21.22 -0.20
C HIS A 386 -9.95 21.11 0.60
N LEU A 387 -9.86 20.13 1.50
CA LEU A 387 -8.65 19.86 2.29
C LEU A 387 -7.56 19.11 1.50
N GLY A 388 -7.85 18.65 0.27
CA GLY A 388 -6.93 17.82 -0.51
C GLY A 388 -6.70 16.44 0.11
N VAL A 389 -7.69 15.90 0.84
CA VAL A 389 -7.58 14.62 1.56
C VAL A 389 -8.34 13.53 0.81
N ARG A 390 -7.69 12.38 0.60
CA ARG A 390 -8.35 11.17 0.07
C ARG A 390 -9.29 10.59 1.12
N ALA A 391 -10.55 10.42 0.76
CA ALA A 391 -11.57 9.81 1.60
C ALA A 391 -12.50 8.93 0.75
N VAL A 392 -12.90 7.78 1.29
CA VAL A 392 -13.71 6.78 0.56
C VAL A 392 -14.90 6.35 1.42
N PRO A 393 -16.14 6.44 0.92
CA PRO A 393 -17.32 6.00 1.65
C PRO A 393 -17.54 4.48 1.55
N LYS A 394 -18.18 3.92 2.58
CA LYS A 394 -18.79 2.60 2.55
C LYS A 394 -20.14 2.61 3.22
N VAL A 395 -21.09 1.86 2.70
CA VAL A 395 -22.31 1.54 3.44
C VAL A 395 -21.98 0.55 4.56
N THR A 396 -22.64 0.68 5.69
CA THR A 396 -22.39 -0.19 6.85
C THR A 396 -23.04 -1.58 6.71
N GLY A 397 -23.90 -1.79 5.71
CA GLY A 397 -24.80 -2.95 5.65
C GLY A 397 -25.97 -2.87 6.64
N GLN A 398 -26.14 -1.71 7.29
CA GLN A 398 -27.31 -1.36 8.10
C GLN A 398 -27.88 -0.03 7.61
N ARG A 399 -28.02 0.98 8.48
CA ARG A 399 -28.61 2.28 8.11
C ARG A 399 -27.58 3.36 7.83
N GLY A 400 -26.35 3.23 8.33
CA GLY A 400 -25.33 4.29 8.28
C GLY A 400 -24.34 4.17 7.13
N ILE A 401 -23.53 5.21 6.97
CA ILE A 401 -22.39 5.30 6.07
C ILE A 401 -21.13 5.56 6.91
N GLN A 402 -20.02 4.95 6.54
CA GLN A 402 -18.71 5.23 7.12
C GLN A 402 -17.80 5.80 6.04
N ILE A 403 -17.06 6.86 6.37
CA ILE A 403 -16.06 7.45 5.48
C ILE A 403 -14.68 7.13 6.03
N TRP A 404 -13.88 6.46 5.22
CA TRP A 404 -12.56 5.96 5.57
C TRP A 404 -11.48 6.84 4.93
N ILE A 405 -10.57 7.32 5.76
CA ILE A 405 -9.52 8.25 5.38
C ILE A 405 -8.19 7.54 5.69
N PRO A 406 -7.50 6.97 4.68
CA PRO A 406 -6.18 6.40 4.91
C PRO A 406 -5.22 7.49 5.39
N ILE A 407 -4.44 7.18 6.43
CA ILE A 407 -3.45 8.11 6.99
C ILE A 407 -2.07 7.45 6.96
N ALA A 408 -1.04 8.27 6.74
CA ALA A 408 0.34 7.83 6.89
C ALA A 408 0.64 7.49 8.36
N THR A 409 1.66 6.66 8.58
CA THR A 409 2.15 6.36 9.93
C THR A 409 2.59 7.65 10.64
N GLY A 410 2.13 7.85 11.88
CA GLY A 410 2.53 9.00 12.69
C GLY A 410 1.43 9.51 13.63
N PRO A 411 0.26 9.92 13.12
CA PRO A 411 -0.84 10.42 13.94
C PRO A 411 -1.32 9.37 14.95
N SER A 412 -1.54 9.80 16.19
CA SER A 412 -2.12 8.95 17.24
C SER A 412 -3.65 8.84 17.10
N PHE A 413 -4.26 7.95 17.90
CA PHE A 413 -5.72 7.90 18.04
C PHE A 413 -6.31 9.24 18.52
N ASP A 414 -5.63 9.94 19.43
CA ASP A 414 -6.11 11.23 19.92
C ASP A 414 -6.02 12.31 18.84
N ASP A 415 -4.95 12.32 18.04
CA ASP A 415 -4.78 13.26 16.91
C ASP A 415 -5.87 13.07 15.86
N THR A 416 -6.10 11.82 15.45
CA THR A 416 -7.12 11.48 14.46
C THR A 416 -8.52 11.79 14.97
N ARG A 417 -8.84 11.43 16.21
CA ARG A 417 -10.11 11.76 16.85
C ARG A 417 -10.35 13.27 16.91
N ALA A 418 -9.37 14.05 17.36
CA ALA A 418 -9.50 15.50 17.47
C ALA A 418 -9.63 16.18 16.10
N TRP A 419 -8.96 15.65 15.07
CA TRP A 419 -9.11 16.15 13.71
C TRP A 419 -10.48 15.81 13.12
N VAL A 420 -10.93 14.56 13.22
CA VAL A 420 -12.26 14.12 12.76
C VAL A 420 -13.36 14.89 13.50
N GLU A 421 -13.23 15.12 14.81
CA GLU A 421 -14.20 15.91 15.57
C GLU A 421 -14.34 17.33 14.99
N ARG A 422 -13.23 18.00 14.68
CA ARG A 422 -13.26 19.36 14.10
C ARG A 422 -13.93 19.37 12.73
N VAL A 423 -13.61 18.41 11.87
CA VAL A 423 -14.25 18.28 10.54
C VAL A 423 -15.74 18.03 10.68
N SER A 424 -16.13 17.02 11.47
CA SER A 424 -17.53 16.67 11.70
C SER A 424 -18.34 17.82 12.29
N ARG A 425 -17.77 18.57 13.25
CA ARG A 425 -18.45 19.76 13.83
C ARG A 425 -18.63 20.87 12.81
N THR A 426 -17.65 21.07 11.93
CA THR A 426 -17.72 22.06 10.86
C THR A 426 -18.82 21.70 9.85
N VAL A 427 -18.88 20.44 9.42
CA VAL A 427 -19.94 19.94 8.54
C VAL A 427 -21.32 20.03 9.22
N GLY A 428 -21.42 19.58 10.47
CA GLY A 428 -22.68 19.61 11.22
C GLY A 428 -23.19 21.03 11.50
N ALA A 429 -22.32 22.05 11.51
CA ALA A 429 -22.75 23.45 11.65
C ALA A 429 -23.48 23.99 10.40
N VAL A 430 -23.30 23.35 9.23
CA VAL A 430 -24.03 23.69 7.99
C VAL A 430 -25.47 23.16 8.03
N VAL A 431 -25.70 22.06 8.76
CA VAL A 431 -27.00 21.38 8.86
C VAL A 431 -27.37 21.07 10.32
N PRO A 432 -27.51 22.09 11.18
CA PRO A 432 -27.68 21.91 12.63
C PRO A 432 -28.97 21.14 12.99
N ASP A 433 -29.99 21.21 12.14
CA ASP A 433 -31.26 20.51 12.35
C ASP A 433 -31.19 19.00 12.03
N LEU A 434 -30.13 18.55 11.35
CA LEU A 434 -29.93 17.13 11.00
C LEU A 434 -29.02 16.39 11.99
N VAL A 435 -28.24 17.11 12.81
CA VAL A 435 -27.18 16.52 13.63
C VAL A 435 -27.38 16.79 15.12
N SER A 436 -27.27 15.74 15.93
CA SER A 436 -27.22 15.85 17.39
C SER A 436 -25.86 15.42 17.95
N TRP A 437 -25.29 16.29 18.80
CA TRP A 437 -24.05 16.04 19.54
C TRP A 437 -24.26 15.39 20.91
N LYS A 438 -25.51 15.15 21.31
CA LYS A 438 -25.83 14.58 22.62
C LYS A 438 -25.42 13.11 22.70
N TRP A 439 -24.83 12.75 23.84
CA TRP A 439 -24.36 11.39 24.10
C TRP A 439 -25.49 10.37 24.11
N GLU A 440 -26.56 10.63 24.88
CA GLU A 440 -27.67 9.71 25.04
C GLU A 440 -28.60 9.69 23.83
N VAL A 441 -28.86 8.50 23.26
CA VAL A 441 -29.72 8.31 22.07
C VAL A 441 -31.11 8.94 22.24
N LYS A 442 -31.73 8.76 23.42
CA LYS A 442 -33.05 9.31 23.73
C LYS A 442 -33.08 10.85 23.69
N ALA A 443 -31.96 11.50 24.00
CA ALA A 443 -31.85 12.94 24.01
C ALA A 443 -31.63 13.55 22.62
N ARG A 444 -31.26 12.73 21.61
CA ARG A 444 -30.92 13.15 20.24
C ARG A 444 -32.12 13.56 19.38
N GLY A 445 -33.35 13.36 19.86
CA GLY A 445 -34.55 13.81 19.14
C GLY A 445 -34.75 13.18 17.76
N GLY A 446 -34.14 12.02 17.48
CA GLY A 446 -34.24 11.34 16.19
C GLY A 446 -33.19 11.75 15.14
N GLN A 447 -32.38 12.77 15.43
CA GLN A 447 -31.34 13.32 14.54
C GLN A 447 -30.14 12.37 14.37
N ALA A 448 -29.36 12.58 13.31
CA ALA A 448 -28.15 11.83 13.02
C ALA A 448 -27.02 12.17 14.01
N ARG A 449 -26.06 11.27 14.16
CA ARG A 449 -24.81 11.48 14.88
C ARG A 449 -23.64 11.35 13.92
N LEU A 450 -22.75 12.33 13.95
CA LEU A 450 -21.44 12.28 13.29
C LEU A 450 -20.42 11.74 14.31
N ASP A 451 -20.32 10.42 14.42
CA ASP A 451 -19.60 9.78 15.51
C ASP A 451 -18.10 9.70 15.24
N TYR A 452 -17.37 10.68 15.76
CA TYR A 452 -15.90 10.71 15.74
C TYR A 452 -15.27 9.81 16.82
N THR A 453 -16.07 9.28 17.76
CA THR A 453 -15.56 8.53 18.93
C THR A 453 -15.11 7.11 18.59
N GLN A 454 -15.35 6.67 17.36
CA GLN A 454 -14.84 5.42 16.81
C GLN A 454 -13.32 5.46 16.57
N ASN A 455 -12.71 6.65 16.53
CA ASN A 455 -11.26 6.84 16.45
C ASN A 455 -10.64 6.71 17.85
N ALA A 456 -10.60 5.49 18.38
CA ALA A 456 -9.99 5.21 19.67
C ALA A 456 -9.37 3.82 19.68
N ILE A 457 -8.37 3.63 20.54
CA ILE A 457 -7.75 2.33 20.77
C ILE A 457 -8.82 1.30 21.20
N ASN A 458 -8.72 0.07 20.68
CA ASN A 458 -9.65 -1.03 20.93
C ASN A 458 -11.09 -0.85 20.41
N LYS A 459 -11.44 0.31 19.82
CA LYS A 459 -12.67 0.43 19.04
C LYS A 459 -12.48 -0.24 17.69
N THR A 460 -13.39 -1.13 17.37
CA THR A 460 -13.38 -1.84 16.10
C THR A 460 -14.66 -1.54 15.34
N LEU A 461 -14.49 -1.21 14.07
CA LEU A 461 -15.59 -1.02 13.13
C LEU A 461 -15.69 -2.25 12.25
N VAL A 462 -16.90 -2.51 11.75
CA VAL A 462 -17.12 -3.58 10.80
C VAL A 462 -16.24 -3.36 9.56
N ALA A 463 -15.42 -4.35 9.24
CA ALA A 463 -14.48 -4.25 8.13
C ALA A 463 -15.23 -4.08 6.79
N PRO A 464 -14.63 -3.41 5.80
CA PRO A 464 -15.07 -3.52 4.41
C PRO A 464 -15.32 -4.98 4.01
N TYR A 465 -16.35 -5.21 3.21
CA TYR A 465 -16.81 -6.54 2.76
C TYR A 465 -17.26 -7.50 3.85
N SER A 466 -17.25 -7.11 5.14
CA SER A 466 -17.79 -7.97 6.18
C SER A 466 -19.32 -8.06 6.11
N PRO A 467 -19.91 -9.25 6.21
CA PRO A 467 -21.35 -9.40 6.36
C PRO A 467 -21.87 -8.79 7.67
N ARG A 468 -23.16 -8.52 7.71
CA ARG A 468 -23.90 -8.08 8.89
C ARG A 468 -24.87 -9.17 9.31
N ALA A 469 -24.97 -9.43 10.61
CA ALA A 469 -25.88 -10.44 11.15
C ALA A 469 -27.35 -9.99 11.09
N ARG A 470 -27.90 -10.00 9.88
CA ARG A 470 -29.27 -9.60 9.51
C ARG A 470 -29.78 -10.45 8.36
N ALA A 471 -31.09 -10.41 8.14
CA ALA A 471 -31.73 -11.09 7.02
C ALA A 471 -31.14 -10.66 5.66
N GLY A 472 -30.93 -11.61 4.76
CA GLY A 472 -30.33 -11.42 3.43
C GLY A 472 -28.84 -11.08 3.45
N ALA A 473 -28.14 -11.36 4.56
CA ALA A 473 -26.70 -11.20 4.72
C ALA A 473 -26.12 -9.88 4.14
N PRO A 474 -26.65 -8.69 4.51
CA PRO A 474 -26.14 -7.44 3.97
C PRO A 474 -24.66 -7.26 4.27
N VAL A 475 -23.95 -6.60 3.36
CA VAL A 475 -22.50 -6.41 3.45
C VAL A 475 -22.18 -4.96 3.74
N SER A 476 -21.14 -4.75 4.57
CA SER A 476 -20.47 -3.47 4.72
C SER A 476 -19.63 -3.15 3.48
N ALA A 477 -20.25 -2.62 2.43
CA ALA A 477 -19.66 -2.50 1.10
C ALA A 477 -19.03 -1.12 0.84
N PRO A 478 -17.75 -1.03 0.44
CA PRO A 478 -17.18 0.18 -0.17
C PRO A 478 -18.01 0.62 -1.38
N ILE A 479 -18.20 1.94 -1.51
CA ILE A 479 -18.94 2.55 -2.62
C ILE A 479 -18.18 3.75 -3.17
N THR A 480 -18.50 4.15 -4.40
CA THR A 480 -18.08 5.48 -4.90
C THR A 480 -18.91 6.59 -4.24
N TRP A 481 -18.42 7.82 -4.32
CA TRP A 481 -19.11 9.01 -3.83
C TRP A 481 -20.46 9.29 -4.49
#